data_AF-A0A0S2LML6-F1
#
_entry.id   AF-A0A0S2LML6-F1
#
_cell.length_a   1.000
_cell.length_b   1.000
_cell.length_c   1.000
_cell.angle_alpha   90.00
_cell.angle_beta   90.00
_cell.angle_gamma   90.00
#
_symmetry.space_group_name_H-M   'P 1'
#
loop_
_entity.id
_entity.type
_entity.pdbx_description
1 polymer ?
#
loop_
_entity_poly.entity_id
_entity_poly.type
_entity_poly.pdbx_seq_one_letter_code
_entity_poly.pdbx_strand_id
1 'polypeptide(L)'
;MNIAEIENKKKNSLSRWDKILKNHFSSKKMMLNLIKYPVITEKSYISLLKNKQYTFDVDVRMTKTQMKNLFEDLFLVKIKALNTHRPPRKRTRSLMGFKSRYKRVIITIKDDQVFNFNIKP
;
A
#
# COMPACT_ATOMS: atom_id res chain seq x y z
N MET A 1 4.31 37.30 -31.16
CA MET A 1 3.32 36.29 -30.71
C MET A 1 2.10 37.03 -30.20
N ASN A 2 0.93 36.68 -30.70
CA ASN A 2 -0.31 37.40 -30.39
C ASN A 2 -0.77 37.06 -28.95
N ILE A 3 -1.44 37.99 -28.26
CA ILE A 3 -1.86 37.80 -26.85
C ILE A 3 -2.71 36.53 -26.69
N ALA A 4 -3.60 36.26 -27.65
CA ALA A 4 -4.42 35.05 -27.71
C ALA A 4 -3.59 33.76 -27.83
N GLU A 5 -2.45 33.81 -28.52
CA GLU A 5 -1.56 32.68 -28.73
C GLU A 5 -0.76 32.34 -27.46
N ILE A 6 -0.39 33.38 -26.69
CA ILE A 6 0.25 33.25 -25.38
C ILE A 6 -0.74 32.67 -24.35
N GLU A 7 -1.99 33.12 -24.35
CA GLU A 7 -3.04 32.58 -23.49
C GLU A 7 -3.36 31.12 -23.81
N ASN A 8 -3.41 30.75 -25.09
CA ASN A 8 -3.66 29.37 -25.50
C ASN A 8 -2.50 28.45 -25.10
N LYS A 9 -1.25 28.92 -25.23
CA LYS A 9 -0.05 28.20 -24.77
C LYS A 9 -0.02 28.05 -23.24
N LYS A 10 -0.44 29.08 -22.49
CA LYS A 10 -0.62 29.01 -21.03
C LYS A 10 -1.71 27.99 -20.65
N LYS A 11 -2.90 28.04 -21.24
CA LYS A 11 -4.00 27.08 -20.99
C LYS A 11 -3.59 25.63 -21.29
N ASN A 12 -2.87 25.40 -22.39
CA ASN A 12 -2.37 24.06 -22.76
C ASN A 12 -1.29 23.57 -21.78
N SER A 13 -0.41 24.46 -21.30
CA SER A 13 0.58 24.13 -20.26
C SER A 13 -0.04 23.86 -18.88
N LEU A 14 -1.07 24.62 -18.49
CA LEU A 14 -1.80 24.46 -17.23
C LEU A 14 -2.62 23.17 -17.21
N SER A 15 -3.25 22.80 -18.34
CA SER A 15 -3.93 21.50 -18.53
C SER A 15 -3.01 20.31 -18.28
N ARG A 16 -1.75 20.39 -18.73
CA ARG A 16 -0.73 19.36 -18.51
C ARG A 16 -0.40 19.20 -17.04
N TRP A 17 -0.21 20.31 -16.32
CA TRP A 17 0.08 20.28 -14.89
C TRP A 17 -1.13 19.83 -14.05
N ASP A 18 -2.36 20.22 -14.41
CA ASP A 18 -3.58 19.74 -13.76
C ASP A 18 -3.76 18.23 -13.93
N LYS A 19 -3.46 17.68 -15.11
CA LYS A 19 -3.48 16.22 -15.33
C LYS A 19 -2.41 15.51 -14.50
N ILE A 20 -1.20 16.06 -14.43
CA ILE A 20 -0.10 15.50 -13.62
C ILE A 20 -0.47 15.52 -12.13
N LEU A 21 -1.00 16.66 -11.65
CA LEU A 21 -1.42 16.84 -10.27
C LEU A 21 -2.58 15.91 -9.92
N LYS A 22 -3.61 15.79 -10.75
CA LYS A 22 -4.72 14.83 -10.55
C LYS A 22 -4.23 13.38 -10.55
N ASN A 23 -3.24 13.05 -11.37
CA ASN A 23 -2.66 11.70 -11.41
C ASN A 23 -1.78 11.39 -10.19
N HIS A 24 -1.06 12.39 -9.65
CA HIS A 24 -0.25 12.25 -8.44
C HIS A 24 -1.07 12.28 -7.15
N PHE A 25 -2.10 13.14 -7.07
CA PHE A 25 -3.04 13.25 -5.94
C PHE A 25 -4.20 12.25 -6.01
N SER A 26 -4.08 11.20 -6.82
CA SER A 26 -5.02 10.09 -6.74
C SER A 26 -4.89 9.44 -5.36
N SER A 27 -5.97 9.47 -4.57
CA SER A 27 -6.01 8.92 -3.21
C SER A 27 -5.56 7.45 -3.19
N LYS A 28 -5.89 6.71 -4.25
CA LYS A 28 -5.49 5.32 -4.44
C LYS A 28 -3.98 5.16 -4.56
N LYS A 29 -3.31 5.98 -5.38
CA LYS A 29 -1.84 5.96 -5.52
C LYS A 29 -1.15 6.31 -4.20
N MET A 30 -1.71 7.25 -3.45
CA MET A 30 -1.20 7.65 -2.15
C MET A 30 -1.36 6.53 -1.10
N MET A 31 -2.44 5.75 -1.17
CA MET A 31 -2.66 4.56 -0.32
C MET A 31 -1.72 3.41 -0.66
N LEU A 32 -1.36 3.21 -1.93
CA LEU A 32 -0.40 2.17 -2.33
C LEU A 32 0.97 2.37 -1.66
N ASN A 33 1.43 3.61 -1.56
CA ASN A 33 2.68 3.95 -0.88
C ASN A 33 2.69 3.62 0.62
N LEU A 34 1.53 3.32 1.23
CA LEU A 34 1.42 2.95 2.64
C LEU A 34 1.68 1.45 2.88
N ILE A 35 1.61 0.62 1.84
CA ILE A 35 2.00 -0.80 1.92
C ILE A 35 3.51 -0.86 1.72
N LYS A 36 4.25 -1.49 2.64
CA LYS A 36 5.72 -1.57 2.57
C LYS A 36 6.18 -2.81 1.82
N TYR A 37 6.02 -3.99 2.42
CA TYR A 37 6.50 -5.26 1.85
C TYR A 37 5.83 -6.48 2.50
N PRO A 38 5.79 -7.64 1.81
CA PRO A 38 5.41 -8.91 2.41
C PRO A 38 6.47 -9.38 3.42
N VAL A 39 6.03 -9.93 4.54
CA VAL A 39 6.92 -10.42 5.60
C VAL A 39 7.29 -11.85 5.31
N ILE A 40 8.58 -12.10 5.07
CA ILE A 40 9.11 -13.42 4.75
C ILE A 40 9.89 -13.92 5.97
N THR A 41 9.29 -14.82 6.74
CA THR A 41 9.89 -15.54 7.87
C THR A 41 9.36 -16.97 7.88
N GLU A 42 10.02 -17.88 8.58
CA GLU A 42 9.52 -19.27 8.74
C GLU A 42 8.08 -19.29 9.24
N LYS A 43 7.76 -18.45 10.23
CA LYS A 43 6.41 -18.34 10.78
C LYS A 43 5.39 -17.86 9.73
N SER A 44 5.73 -16.87 8.91
CA SER A 44 4.78 -16.40 7.89
C SER A 44 4.60 -17.45 6.79
N TYR A 45 5.66 -18.17 6.44
CA TYR A 45 5.58 -19.28 5.49
C TYR A 45 4.70 -20.43 6.00
N ILE A 46 4.86 -20.84 7.26
CA ILE A 46 4.01 -21.87 7.88
C ILE A 46 2.54 -21.42 7.93
N SER A 47 2.30 -20.14 8.24
CA SER A 47 0.94 -19.59 8.34
C SER A 47 0.27 -19.49 6.96
N LEU A 48 1.06 -19.23 5.91
CA LEU A 48 0.61 -19.26 4.52
C LEU A 48 0.16 -20.67 4.13
N LEU A 49 0.99 -21.69 4.37
CA LEU A 49 0.68 -23.07 4.00
C LEU A 49 -0.49 -23.66 4.78
N LYS A 50 -0.54 -23.44 6.10
CA LYS A 50 -1.56 -24.05 6.98
C LYS A 50 -2.91 -23.33 6.92
N ASN A 51 -2.87 -22.00 6.91
CA ASN A 51 -4.06 -21.18 7.17
C ASN A 51 -4.41 -20.22 6.02
N LYS A 52 -3.68 -20.28 4.89
CA LYS A 52 -3.78 -19.31 3.77
C LYS A 52 -3.67 -17.86 4.26
N GLN A 53 -2.77 -17.64 5.22
CA GLN A 53 -2.55 -16.34 5.83
C GLN A 53 -1.33 -15.64 5.21
N TYR A 54 -1.56 -14.42 4.74
CA TYR A 54 -0.51 -13.57 4.18
C TYR A 54 -0.17 -12.46 5.15
N THR A 55 1.13 -12.18 5.29
CA THR A 55 1.60 -11.19 6.26
C THR A 55 2.29 -10.03 5.55
N PHE A 56 1.88 -8.80 5.87
CA PHE A 56 2.44 -7.58 5.29
C PHE A 56 2.81 -6.58 6.39
N ASP A 57 3.90 -5.84 6.17
CA ASP A 57 4.19 -4.64 6.95
C ASP A 57 3.63 -3.42 6.20
N VAL A 58 2.87 -2.60 6.93
CA VAL A 58 2.19 -1.40 6.41
C VAL A 58 2.46 -0.20 7.30
N ASP A 59 2.08 0.99 6.84
CA ASP A 59 2.16 2.20 7.63
C ASP A 59 1.23 2.15 8.87
N VAL A 60 1.70 2.77 9.95
CA VAL A 60 1.06 2.77 11.26
C VAL A 60 -0.30 3.49 11.25
N ARG A 61 -0.47 4.46 10.34
CA ARG A 61 -1.64 5.34 10.20
C ARG A 61 -2.86 4.65 9.56
N MET A 62 -2.65 3.56 8.84
CA MET A 62 -3.68 2.91 8.03
C MET A 62 -4.73 2.18 8.88
N THR A 63 -6.03 2.33 8.58
CA THR A 63 -7.13 1.68 9.33
C THR A 63 -7.47 0.30 8.75
N LYS A 64 -8.13 -0.57 9.54
CA LYS A 64 -8.50 -1.93 9.08
C LYS A 64 -9.39 -1.92 7.86
N THR A 65 -10.36 -1.01 7.80
CA THR A 65 -11.27 -0.85 6.65
C THR A 65 -10.52 -0.43 5.39
N GLN A 66 -9.58 0.53 5.51
CA GLN A 66 -8.72 0.94 4.39
C GLN A 66 -7.86 -0.22 3.88
N MET A 67 -7.27 -0.98 4.79
CA MET A 67 -6.45 -2.16 4.44
C MET A 67 -7.28 -3.19 3.71
N LYS A 68 -8.47 -3.54 4.23
CA LYS A 68 -9.34 -4.53 3.62
C LYS A 68 -9.67 -4.15 2.17
N ASN A 69 -10.20 -2.96 1.95
CA ASN A 69 -10.59 -2.51 0.62
C ASN A 69 -9.38 -2.47 -0.34
N LEU A 70 -8.24 -1.96 0.13
CA LEU A 70 -7.04 -1.86 -0.70
C LEU A 70 -6.50 -3.24 -1.13
N PHE A 71 -6.43 -4.20 -0.20
CA PHE A 71 -5.94 -5.54 -0.51
C PHE A 71 -6.93 -6.33 -1.37
N GLU A 72 -8.24 -6.17 -1.16
CA GLU A 72 -9.24 -6.78 -2.05
C GLU A 72 -9.11 -6.23 -3.48
N ASP A 73 -8.96 -4.91 -3.63
CA ASP A 73 -8.81 -4.27 -4.94
C ASP A 73 -7.50 -4.63 -5.65
N LEU A 74 -6.39 -4.70 -4.90
CA LEU A 74 -5.06 -4.95 -5.47
C LEU A 74 -4.90 -6.38 -5.96
N PHE A 75 -5.40 -7.33 -5.19
CA PHE A 75 -5.18 -8.75 -5.43
C PHE A 75 -6.40 -9.44 -6.02
N LEU A 76 -7.51 -8.71 -6.19
CA LEU A 76 -8.78 -9.23 -6.72
C LEU A 76 -9.30 -10.45 -5.93
N VAL A 77 -9.05 -10.46 -4.62
CA VAL A 77 -9.45 -11.52 -3.69
C VAL A 77 -10.46 -11.01 -2.67
N LYS A 78 -11.12 -11.93 -1.97
CA LYS A 78 -12.04 -11.68 -0.86
C LYS A 78 -11.39 -12.08 0.45
N ILE A 79 -11.33 -11.12 1.38
CA ILE A 79 -10.69 -11.30 2.68
C ILE A 79 -11.72 -11.82 3.68
N LYS A 80 -11.43 -12.98 4.29
CA LYS A 80 -12.23 -13.58 5.36
C LYS A 80 -12.02 -12.85 6.68
N ALA A 81 -10.76 -12.63 7.05
CA ALA A 81 -10.39 -11.98 8.31
C ALA A 81 -9.12 -11.15 8.14
N LEU A 82 -9.04 -10.06 8.89
CA LEU A 82 -7.89 -9.16 8.89
C LEU A 82 -7.47 -8.82 10.32
N ASN A 83 -6.29 -9.28 10.69
CA ASN A 83 -5.71 -9.11 12.02
C ASN A 83 -4.51 -8.17 11.93
N THR A 84 -4.35 -7.28 12.89
CA THR A 84 -3.27 -6.29 12.86
C THR A 84 -2.65 -6.11 14.22
N HIS A 85 -1.34 -5.97 14.28
CA HIS A 85 -0.62 -5.62 15.50
C HIS A 85 0.54 -4.67 15.19
N ARG A 86 1.08 -4.02 16.23
CA ARG A 86 2.28 -3.18 16.12
C ARG A 86 3.41 -3.89 16.88
N PRO A 87 4.46 -4.38 16.18
CA PRO A 87 5.59 -4.99 16.87
C PRO A 87 6.28 -4.01 17.83
N PRO A 88 6.96 -4.51 18.87
CA PRO A 88 7.70 -3.68 19.81
C PRO A 88 8.80 -2.89 19.09
N ARG A 89 9.08 -1.68 19.59
CA ARG A 89 10.10 -0.81 18.99
C ARG A 89 11.48 -1.42 19.20
N LYS A 90 12.25 -1.53 18.11
CA LYS A 90 13.66 -1.94 18.17
C LYS A 90 14.56 -0.71 18.25
N ARG A 91 15.51 -0.70 19.19
CA ARG A 91 16.54 0.33 19.28
C ARG A 91 17.53 0.21 18.12
N THR A 92 18.04 1.34 17.66
CA THR A 92 19.12 1.40 16.67
C THR A 92 20.46 1.35 17.42
N ARG A 93 21.45 0.64 16.87
CA ARG A 93 22.77 0.48 17.53
C ARG A 93 23.68 1.71 17.39
N SER A 94 23.56 2.45 16.30
CA SER A 94 24.50 3.53 15.95
C SER A 94 24.09 4.92 16.46
N LEU A 95 22.79 5.23 16.46
CA LEU A 95 22.25 6.49 16.96
C LEU A 95 21.34 6.18 18.16
N MET A 96 21.40 6.99 19.22
CA MET A 96 20.42 6.93 20.33
C MET A 96 19.02 7.18 19.75
N GLY A 97 18.31 6.10 19.43
CA GLY A 97 17.02 6.18 18.76
C GLY A 97 16.38 4.83 18.49
N PHE A 98 15.21 4.87 17.85
CA PHE A 98 14.42 3.69 17.50
C PHE A 98 14.27 3.56 15.98
N LYS A 99 14.17 2.32 15.50
CA LYS A 99 13.80 2.04 14.12
C LYS A 99 12.38 2.58 13.82
N SER A 100 12.15 2.91 12.56
CA SER A 100 10.83 3.33 12.06
C SER A 100 9.76 2.30 12.43
N ARG A 101 8.63 2.79 12.96
CA ARG A 101 7.51 1.93 13.33
C ARG A 101 6.73 1.49 12.09
N TYR A 102 6.15 0.31 12.17
CA TYR A 102 5.23 -0.23 11.19
C TYR A 102 4.11 -0.98 11.90
N LYS A 103 3.03 -1.24 11.19
CA LYS A 103 1.95 -2.11 11.62
C LYS A 103 2.05 -3.38 10.78
N ARG A 104 1.93 -4.53 11.43
CA ARG A 104 1.90 -5.82 10.74
C ARG A 104 0.46 -6.27 10.58
N VAL A 105 0.12 -6.66 9.37
CA VAL A 105 -1.20 -7.14 8.98
C VAL A 105 -1.07 -8.61 8.64
N ILE A 106 -2.00 -9.41 9.14
CA ILE A 106 -2.18 -10.82 8.81
C ILE A 106 -3.55 -10.91 8.14
N ILE A 107 -3.55 -11.34 6.89
CA ILE A 107 -4.71 -11.37 6.01
C ILE A 107 -5.07 -12.83 5.76
N THR A 108 -6.28 -13.22 6.12
CA THR A 108 -6.83 -14.55 5.83
C THR A 108 -7.74 -14.44 4.62
N ILE A 109 -7.45 -15.21 3.57
CA ILE A 109 -8.23 -15.24 2.33
C ILE A 109 -9.30 -16.32 2.41
N LYS A 110 -10.34 -16.23 1.59
CA LYS A 110 -11.25 -17.34 1.33
C LYS A 110 -10.52 -18.51 0.65
N ASP A 111 -11.01 -19.71 0.89
CA ASP A 111 -10.31 -20.94 0.52
C ASP A 111 -10.17 -21.16 -1.00
N ASP A 112 -11.08 -20.61 -1.79
CA ASP A 112 -11.14 -20.84 -3.24
C ASP A 112 -10.27 -19.88 -4.05
N GLN A 113 -9.50 -19.02 -3.39
CA GLN A 113 -8.74 -17.95 -4.05
C GLN A 113 -7.26 -18.01 -3.76
N VAL A 114 -6.47 -17.69 -4.78
CA VAL A 114 -5.02 -17.60 -4.71
C VAL A 114 -4.61 -16.14 -4.75
N PHE A 115 -3.68 -15.75 -3.89
CA PHE A 115 -3.14 -14.40 -3.87
C PHE A 115 -2.13 -14.24 -5.02
N ASN A 116 -2.50 -13.46 -6.04
CA ASN A 116 -1.66 -13.27 -7.21
C ASN A 116 -0.65 -12.13 -7.00
N PHE A 117 0.65 -12.47 -6.92
CA PHE A 117 1.71 -11.47 -6.75
C PHE A 117 2.15 -10.80 -8.06
N ASN A 118 1.68 -11.27 -9.23
CA ASN A 118 1.99 -10.64 -10.52
C ASN A 118 1.11 -9.42 -10.74
N ILE A 119 1.46 -8.32 -10.10
CA ILE A 119 0.89 -7.00 -10.34
C ILE A 119 1.67 -6.41 -11.53
N LYS A 120 1.05 -6.31 -12.71
CA LYS A 120 1.64 -5.52 -13.81
C LYS A 120 1.64 -4.04 -13.39
N PRO A 121 2.75 -3.31 -13.62
CA PRO A 121 2.89 -1.90 -13.24
C PRO A 121 1.85 -1.00 -13.92
#